data_AF-A0A6I8P742-F1
#
_entry.id   AF-A0A6I8P742-F1
#
_cell.length_a   1.000
_cell.length_b   1.000
_cell.length_c   1.000
_cell.angle_alpha   90.00
_cell.angle_beta   90.00
_cell.angle_gamma   90.00
#
_symmetry.space_group_name_H-M   'P 1'
#
loop_
_entity.id
_entity.type
_entity.pdbx_description
1 polymer ?
#
loop_
_entity_poly.entity_id
_entity_poly.type
_entity_poly.pdbx_seq_one_letter_code
_entity_poly.pdbx_strand_id
1 'polypeptide(L)'
;MSGEDPGPEEASSPPPPPPAGHRPLDHRFSEDARDYLRLRNTAAGLRQDFNMMEQKKRVTMVLQSPSFREELESLIQEQTKKGRSSHIWALRQIADFMATSAPAVFPTTPVAGLGGLGEQLGPSTVAPINDLQGSDAPALAKGERLLRCKLAGLHRLLDLHGWAALGHAYVTLRVNKEQGHFLVRPQGLACARVTAAALVKVNIVGEVVDRQRRQRRCPVDSVDFRLHAAIYAARPDVRCVIHLHTPATAAVSAMKCGLLAASHDALLVGDAVYYDFNGEMEDEGRPRQPAEMVVLRNHGILALGATVEEAFYNIFHAQAACEIQVAALPSAGGADNLIVLERERFRPQQAGAGRWAGTTFAPCRRAGSGSTSSRPS
;
A
#
# COMPACT_ATOMS: atom_id res chain seq x y z
N MET A 1 39.39 -77.43 27.65
CA MET A 1 39.57 -76.62 28.87
C MET A 1 39.45 -75.17 28.41
N SER A 2 38.23 -74.65 28.31
CA SER A 2 37.55 -73.78 29.31
C SER A 2 38.20 -72.39 29.35
N GLY A 3 37.68 -71.40 28.62
CA GLY A 3 36.77 -70.34 29.13
C GLY A 3 37.62 -69.07 29.36
N GLU A 4 37.25 -67.81 29.15
CA GLU A 4 36.02 -67.04 28.91
C GLU A 4 36.45 -65.68 28.31
N ASP A 5 35.48 -64.94 27.77
CA ASP A 5 35.57 -63.56 27.26
C ASP A 5 35.96 -62.54 28.36
N PRO A 6 36.50 -61.35 28.02
CA PRO A 6 35.68 -60.14 28.28
C PRO A 6 35.88 -58.97 27.27
N GLY A 7 34.74 -58.42 26.82
CA GLY A 7 34.25 -57.05 27.08
C GLY A 7 35.11 -55.82 26.71
N PRO A 8 34.58 -54.85 25.92
CA PRO A 8 35.28 -53.62 25.54
C PRO A 8 35.15 -52.45 26.54
N GLU A 9 36.04 -51.50 26.34
CA GLU A 9 36.38 -50.31 27.14
C GLU A 9 35.23 -49.41 27.64
N GLU A 10 35.41 -48.92 28.86
CA GLU A 10 34.55 -47.99 29.59
C GLU A 10 34.97 -46.53 29.29
N ALA A 11 34.19 -45.83 28.45
CA ALA A 11 34.29 -44.38 28.27
C ALA A 11 33.13 -43.68 29.00
N SER A 12 33.50 -42.88 30.01
CA SER A 12 32.65 -42.07 30.89
C SER A 12 31.56 -41.27 30.16
N SER A 13 30.30 -41.48 30.55
CA SER A 13 29.11 -40.69 30.18
C SER A 13 28.55 -39.97 31.42
N PRO A 14 27.99 -38.74 31.30
CA PRO A 14 27.47 -37.98 32.44
C PRO A 14 26.10 -38.51 32.94
N PRO A 15 25.70 -38.23 34.20
CA PRO A 15 24.54 -38.87 34.85
C PRO A 15 23.18 -38.30 34.40
N PRO A 16 22.07 -39.06 34.57
CA PRO A 16 20.73 -38.67 34.14
C PRO A 16 20.02 -37.72 35.14
N PRO A 17 19.05 -36.91 34.69
CA PRO A 17 18.24 -36.07 35.57
C PRO A 17 17.12 -36.87 36.31
N PRO A 18 16.65 -36.39 37.49
CA PRO A 18 15.70 -37.11 38.35
C PRO A 18 14.23 -37.01 37.86
N PRO A 19 13.30 -37.85 38.38
CA PRO A 19 11.99 -38.07 37.76
C PRO A 19 10.97 -36.96 38.06
N ALA A 20 10.05 -36.78 37.11
CA ALA A 20 8.96 -35.82 37.16
C ALA A 20 7.91 -36.16 38.23
N GLY A 21 7.75 -35.26 39.21
CA GLY A 21 6.63 -35.25 40.14
C GLY A 21 5.55 -34.28 39.68
N HIS A 22 4.34 -34.79 39.43
CA HIS A 22 3.14 -34.01 39.13
C HIS A 22 2.70 -33.12 40.32
N ARG A 23 2.55 -31.81 40.10
CA ARG A 23 1.56 -30.96 40.79
C ARG A 23 1.00 -29.89 39.82
N PRO A 24 -0.29 -29.55 39.90
CA PRO A 24 -0.94 -28.66 38.96
C PRO A 24 -0.66 -27.19 39.31
N LEU A 25 -0.17 -26.41 38.34
CA LEU A 25 -0.07 -24.95 38.46
C LEU A 25 -1.35 -24.33 37.92
N ASP A 26 -2.18 -23.90 38.86
CA ASP A 26 -3.40 -23.12 38.63
C ASP A 26 -3.14 -21.89 37.75
N HIS A 27 -4.06 -21.67 36.81
CA HIS A 27 -4.18 -20.44 36.04
C HIS A 27 -4.43 -19.23 36.96
N ARG A 28 -3.39 -18.51 37.34
CA ARG A 28 -3.48 -17.09 37.73
C ARG A 28 -2.83 -16.24 36.65
N PHE A 29 -3.59 -15.94 35.61
CA PHE A 29 -3.29 -14.77 34.77
C PHE A 29 -3.43 -13.54 35.66
N SER A 30 -2.30 -12.90 35.97
CA SER A 30 -2.20 -11.76 36.88
C SER A 30 -3.01 -10.57 36.35
N GLU A 31 -3.75 -9.92 37.24
CA GLU A 31 -4.50 -8.68 36.99
C GLU A 31 -3.57 -7.55 36.50
N ASP A 32 -2.26 -7.63 36.81
CA ASP A 32 -1.25 -6.64 36.45
C ASP A 32 -1.05 -6.51 34.93
N ALA A 33 -1.28 -7.57 34.15
CA ALA A 33 -1.11 -7.53 32.70
C ALA A 33 -2.17 -6.65 32.00
N ARG A 34 -3.40 -6.62 32.54
CA ARG A 34 -4.47 -5.76 32.02
C ARG A 34 -4.26 -4.31 32.42
N ASP A 35 -3.77 -4.08 33.64
CA ASP A 35 -3.51 -2.74 34.13
C ASP A 35 -2.27 -2.12 33.49
N TYR A 36 -1.25 -2.92 33.15
CA TYR A 36 -0.11 -2.46 32.35
C TYR A 36 -0.50 -2.03 30.93
N LEU A 37 -1.36 -2.80 30.26
CA LEU A 37 -1.88 -2.45 28.94
C LEU A 37 -2.80 -1.22 28.97
N ARG A 38 -3.62 -1.08 30.02
CA ARG A 38 -4.40 0.15 30.25
C ARG A 38 -3.48 1.34 30.46
N LEU A 39 -2.49 1.26 31.35
CA LEU A 39 -1.55 2.35 31.62
C LEU A 39 -0.78 2.79 30.36
N ARG A 40 -0.38 1.84 29.52
CA ARG A 40 0.30 2.10 28.24
C ARG A 40 -0.61 2.85 27.25
N ASN A 41 -1.88 2.44 27.14
CA ASN A 41 -2.83 3.07 26.22
C ASN A 41 -3.32 4.44 26.73
N THR A 42 -3.47 4.61 28.05
CA THR A 42 -3.78 5.90 28.68
C THR A 42 -2.63 6.90 28.51
N ALA A 43 -1.38 6.45 28.59
CA ALA A 43 -0.20 7.29 28.37
C ALA A 43 -0.07 7.78 26.91
N ALA A 44 -0.49 6.97 25.93
CA ALA A 44 -0.53 7.37 24.52
C ALA A 44 -1.63 8.41 24.25
N GLY A 45 -2.82 8.23 24.83
CA GLY A 45 -3.92 9.19 24.76
C GLY A 45 -3.56 10.54 25.39
N LEU A 46 -2.97 10.53 26.60
CA LEU A 46 -2.53 11.75 27.29
C LEU A 46 -1.43 12.51 26.52
N ARG A 47 -0.51 11.80 25.86
CA ARG A 47 0.51 12.44 25.00
C ARG A 47 -0.09 13.10 23.76
N GLN A 48 -1.07 12.45 23.14
CA GLN A 48 -1.78 13.00 22.00
C GLN A 48 -2.60 14.24 22.39
N ASP A 49 -3.27 14.18 23.54
CA ASP A 49 -4.01 15.31 24.10
C ASP A 49 -3.11 16.49 24.46
N PHE A 50 -1.94 16.23 25.06
CA PHE A 50 -0.95 17.27 25.36
C PHE A 50 -0.42 17.95 24.09
N ASN A 51 -0.11 17.16 23.05
CA ASN A 51 0.31 17.69 21.76
C ASN A 51 -0.79 18.55 21.10
N MET A 52 -2.04 18.09 21.14
CA MET A 52 -3.17 18.83 20.57
C MET A 52 -3.48 20.10 21.39
N MET A 53 -3.28 20.07 22.71
CA MET A 53 -3.44 21.22 23.60
C MET A 53 -2.33 22.26 23.37
N GLU A 54 -1.08 21.83 23.22
CA GLU A 54 0.06 22.69 22.85
C GLU A 54 -0.08 23.28 21.45
N GLN A 55 -0.64 22.53 20.50
CA GLN A 55 -0.93 23.04 19.16
C GLN A 55 -2.05 24.09 19.19
N LYS A 56 -3.12 23.84 19.96
CA LYS A 56 -4.19 24.83 20.20
C LYS A 56 -3.66 26.08 20.89
N LYS A 57 -2.80 25.95 21.90
CA LYS A 57 -2.18 27.07 22.62
C LYS A 57 -1.32 27.92 21.68
N ARG A 58 -0.54 27.28 20.80
CA ARG A 58 0.27 27.96 19.78
C ARG A 58 -0.57 28.70 18.74
N VAL A 59 -1.64 28.09 18.23
CA VAL A 59 -2.57 28.74 17.30
C VAL A 59 -3.23 29.96 17.96
N THR A 60 -3.66 29.83 19.21
CA THR A 60 -4.25 30.95 19.96
C THR A 60 -3.26 32.09 20.16
N MET A 61 -1.99 31.79 20.48
CA MET A 61 -0.95 32.82 20.62
C MET A 61 -0.66 33.55 19.30
N VAL A 62 -0.65 32.86 18.16
CA VAL A 62 -0.45 33.50 16.85
C VAL A 62 -1.63 34.40 16.49
N LEU A 63 -2.87 33.96 16.72
CA LEU A 63 -4.08 34.76 16.45
C LEU A 63 -4.23 35.96 17.40
N GLN A 64 -3.65 35.88 18.60
CA GLN A 64 -3.63 36.97 19.58
C GLN A 64 -2.42 37.89 19.43
N SER A 65 -1.48 37.59 18.53
CA SER A 65 -0.30 38.42 18.31
C SER A 65 -0.68 39.78 17.70
N PRO A 66 -0.33 40.91 18.32
CA PRO A 66 -0.59 42.25 17.77
C PRO A 66 0.07 42.46 16.41
N SER A 67 1.31 41.99 16.23
CA SER A 67 2.05 42.13 14.97
C SER A 67 1.40 41.36 13.83
N PHE A 68 0.88 40.16 14.11
CA PHE A 68 0.18 39.36 13.11
C PHE A 68 -1.11 40.04 12.66
N ARG A 69 -1.84 40.68 13.58
CA ARG A 69 -3.08 41.40 13.27
C ARG A 69 -2.80 42.65 12.43
N GLU A 70 -1.78 43.42 12.78
CA GLU A 70 -1.38 44.62 12.03
C GLU A 70 -0.91 44.28 10.61
N GLU A 71 -0.13 43.22 10.43
CA GLU A 71 0.31 42.75 9.11
C GLU A 71 -0.86 42.18 8.27
N LEU A 72 -1.77 41.44 8.90
CA LEU A 72 -2.97 40.94 8.24
C LEU A 72 -3.88 42.08 7.77
N GLU A 73 -4.07 43.10 8.62
CA GLU A 73 -4.86 44.30 8.27
C GLU A 73 -4.20 45.10 7.14
N SER A 74 -2.87 45.23 7.15
CA SER A 74 -2.10 45.86 6.08
C SER A 74 -2.28 45.12 4.74
N LEU A 75 -2.18 43.77 4.77
CA LEU A 75 -2.33 42.94 3.57
C LEU A 75 -3.76 43.00 3.01
N ILE A 76 -4.78 43.02 3.89
CA ILE A 76 -6.18 43.17 3.51
C ILE A 76 -6.45 44.57 2.92
N GLN A 77 -5.89 45.63 3.52
CA GLN A 77 -5.99 47.00 3.00
C GLN A 77 -5.32 47.16 1.62
N GLU A 78 -4.18 46.52 1.41
CA GLU A 78 -3.47 46.56 0.13
C GLU A 78 -4.26 45.83 -0.98
N GLN A 79 -4.90 44.71 -0.65
CA GLN A 79 -5.75 43.95 -1.58
C GLN A 79 -7.06 44.67 -1.91
N THR A 80 -7.69 45.33 -0.92
CA THR A 80 -8.91 46.13 -1.14
C THR A 80 -8.63 47.37 -1.98
N LYS A 81 -7.46 48.01 -1.83
CA LYS A 81 -7.04 49.14 -2.66
C LYS A 81 -6.72 48.72 -4.11
N LYS A 82 -6.30 47.48 -4.34
CA LYS A 82 -5.95 46.95 -5.68
C LYS A 82 -7.13 46.35 -6.46
N GLY A 83 -8.34 46.30 -5.90
CA GLY A 83 -9.59 46.05 -6.64
C GLY A 83 -9.66 44.72 -7.41
N ARG A 84 -8.86 43.72 -7.07
CA ARG A 84 -8.88 42.39 -7.72
C ARG A 84 -9.48 41.37 -6.77
N SER A 85 -10.61 40.79 -7.14
CA SER A 85 -11.24 39.65 -6.46
C SER A 85 -10.23 38.50 -6.31
N SER A 86 -9.64 38.39 -5.11
CA SER A 86 -8.46 37.55 -4.87
C SER A 86 -8.56 36.80 -3.54
N HIS A 87 -9.74 36.31 -3.16
CA HIS A 87 -9.88 35.50 -1.93
C HIS A 87 -8.94 34.29 -1.92
N ILE A 88 -8.68 33.69 -3.10
CA ILE A 88 -7.77 32.56 -3.28
C ILE A 88 -6.29 32.99 -3.20
N TRP A 89 -5.95 34.20 -3.65
CA TRP A 89 -4.58 34.71 -3.62
C TRP A 89 -4.19 35.21 -2.23
N ALA A 90 -5.14 35.82 -1.51
CA ALA A 90 -4.97 36.18 -0.11
C ALA A 90 -4.79 34.92 0.77
N LEU A 91 -5.60 33.88 0.56
CA LEU A 91 -5.43 32.59 1.25
C LEU A 91 -4.08 31.93 0.93
N ARG A 92 -3.58 32.09 -0.31
CA ARG A 92 -2.25 31.61 -0.72
C ARG A 92 -1.14 32.35 0.03
N GLN A 93 -1.19 33.67 0.10
CA GLN A 93 -0.21 34.46 0.86
C GLN A 93 -0.24 34.17 2.35
N ILE A 94 -1.43 33.95 2.92
CA ILE A 94 -1.58 33.58 4.33
C ILE A 94 -1.00 32.18 4.59
N ALA A 95 -1.20 31.22 3.69
CA ALA A 95 -0.61 29.88 3.80
C ALA A 95 0.92 29.89 3.64
N ASP A 96 1.42 30.65 2.68
CA ASP A 96 2.87 30.81 2.45
C ASP A 96 3.52 31.54 3.65
N PHE A 97 2.84 32.54 4.23
CA PHE A 97 3.30 33.24 5.43
C PHE A 97 3.34 32.34 6.68
N MET A 98 2.32 31.50 6.89
CA MET A 98 2.29 30.51 7.99
C MET A 98 3.39 29.46 7.84
N ALA A 99 3.77 29.11 6.60
CA ALA A 99 4.88 28.19 6.35
C ALA A 99 6.24 28.84 6.66
N THR A 100 6.37 30.16 6.51
CA THR A 100 7.61 30.91 6.77
C THR A 100 7.78 31.40 8.22
N SER A 101 6.69 31.54 8.98
CA SER A 101 6.70 32.05 10.36
C SER A 101 6.64 30.95 11.45
N ALA A 102 6.58 29.68 11.05
CA ALA A 102 6.84 28.58 11.97
C ALA A 102 8.34 28.55 12.33
N PRO A 103 8.72 28.57 13.63
CA PRO A 103 10.12 28.43 14.01
C PRO A 103 10.65 27.10 13.48
N ALA A 104 11.78 27.18 12.79
CA ALA A 104 12.47 26.09 12.15
C ALA A 104 12.61 24.86 13.07
N VAL A 105 11.96 23.77 12.68
CA VAL A 105 12.39 22.40 13.04
C VAL A 105 13.16 21.75 11.87
N PHE A 106 13.39 22.48 10.77
CA PHE A 106 14.21 21.98 9.67
C PHE A 106 15.25 23.03 9.26
N PRO A 107 16.56 22.70 9.31
CA PRO A 107 17.60 23.65 8.96
C PRO A 107 17.58 23.86 7.44
N THR A 108 17.46 25.13 7.03
CA THR A 108 17.67 25.61 5.67
C THR A 108 19.04 26.26 5.58
N THR A 109 19.95 25.71 4.78
CA THR A 109 21.04 26.48 4.16
C THR A 109 21.15 26.12 2.67
N PRO A 110 21.58 27.07 1.83
CA PRO A 110 21.38 27.03 0.38
C PRO A 110 22.54 26.31 -0.32
N VAL A 111 22.33 25.93 -1.58
CA VAL A 111 23.14 26.36 -2.75
C VAL A 111 22.98 25.39 -3.93
N ALA A 112 22.80 26.00 -5.09
CA ALA A 112 22.87 25.39 -6.40
C ALA A 112 24.33 25.27 -6.90
N GLY A 113 24.61 24.27 -7.74
CA GLY A 113 25.69 24.36 -8.74
C GLY A 113 26.99 23.62 -8.41
N LEU A 114 27.43 22.84 -9.41
CA LEU A 114 28.70 22.14 -9.60
C LEU A 114 29.93 22.62 -8.78
N GLY A 115 30.60 21.63 -8.16
CA GLY A 115 32.06 21.60 -8.01
C GLY A 115 32.57 21.68 -6.57
N GLY A 116 33.23 20.61 -6.09
CA GLY A 116 34.05 20.65 -4.88
C GLY A 116 33.79 19.51 -3.89
N LEU A 117 34.84 18.79 -3.54
CA LEU A 117 34.88 17.67 -2.61
C LEU A 117 34.55 18.14 -1.17
N GLY A 118 33.60 17.48 -0.48
CA GLY A 118 33.40 17.63 0.96
C GLY A 118 31.94 17.54 1.43
N GLU A 119 31.69 16.64 2.38
CA GLU A 119 30.52 16.48 3.26
C GLU A 119 29.44 17.60 3.30
N GLN A 120 28.17 17.23 3.03
CA GLN A 120 26.98 17.58 3.84
C GLN A 120 25.67 17.03 3.21
N LEU A 121 25.09 15.99 3.83
CA LEU A 121 23.72 15.53 3.57
C LEU A 121 22.71 16.51 4.20
N GLY A 122 22.04 17.32 3.39
CA GLY A 122 20.89 18.16 3.80
C GLY A 122 19.60 17.34 4.01
N PRO A 123 18.57 17.90 4.70
CA PRO A 123 17.36 17.16 5.06
C PRO A 123 16.51 16.86 3.81
N SER A 124 16.21 15.57 3.64
CA SER A 124 15.44 15.00 2.52
C SER A 124 14.06 15.66 2.37
N THR A 125 13.90 16.57 1.41
CA THR A 125 12.58 17.09 1.03
C THR A 125 11.87 16.05 0.17
N VAL A 126 10.74 15.53 0.66
CA VAL A 126 9.91 14.59 -0.09
C VAL A 126 9.37 15.29 -1.34
N ALA A 127 9.75 14.80 -2.53
CA ALA A 127 9.26 15.37 -3.78
C ALA A 127 7.72 15.29 -3.86
N PRO A 128 7.01 16.39 -4.14
CA PRO A 128 5.55 16.42 -4.13
C PRO A 128 4.97 15.53 -5.23
N ILE A 129 3.86 14.85 -4.94
CA ILE A 129 3.16 14.02 -5.93
C ILE A 129 2.60 14.87 -7.07
N ASN A 130 2.00 16.02 -6.74
CA ASN A 130 1.43 16.96 -7.70
C ASN A 130 2.40 18.11 -7.99
N ASP A 131 3.37 17.85 -8.87
CA ASP A 131 4.38 18.80 -9.38
C ASP A 131 3.97 19.46 -10.71
N LEU A 132 2.70 19.35 -11.10
CA LEU A 132 2.17 19.91 -12.36
C LEU A 132 1.84 21.42 -12.27
N GLN A 133 2.47 22.18 -11.37
CA GLN A 133 2.28 23.63 -11.23
C GLN A 133 3.44 24.39 -11.87
N GLY A 134 3.15 25.30 -12.81
CA GLY A 134 4.16 26.17 -13.43
C GLY A 134 3.88 26.47 -14.91
N SER A 135 4.57 27.47 -15.45
CA SER A 135 4.54 27.87 -16.88
C SER A 135 4.96 26.76 -17.85
N ASP A 136 5.61 25.70 -17.35
CA ASP A 136 6.11 24.55 -18.12
C ASP A 136 5.19 23.32 -18.06
N ALA A 137 4.03 23.42 -17.39
CA ALA A 137 3.07 22.33 -17.39
C ALA A 137 2.52 22.17 -18.82
N PRO A 138 2.69 21.01 -19.48
CA PRO A 138 2.06 20.78 -20.77
C PRO A 138 0.55 21.01 -20.61
N ALA A 139 -0.11 21.54 -21.63
CA ALA A 139 -1.55 21.79 -21.65
C ALA A 139 -2.31 20.45 -21.56
N LEU A 140 -2.33 19.89 -20.35
CA LEU A 140 -2.92 18.61 -20.02
C LEU A 140 -4.39 18.84 -19.72
N ALA A 141 -5.25 18.06 -20.36
CA ALA A 141 -6.66 18.04 -20.00
C ALA A 141 -6.83 17.78 -18.49
N LYS A 142 -7.81 18.44 -17.87
CA LYS A 142 -8.07 18.34 -16.42
C LYS A 142 -8.17 16.87 -15.94
N GLY A 143 -8.76 16.00 -16.76
CA GLY A 143 -8.83 14.56 -16.51
C GLY A 143 -7.47 13.85 -16.49
N GLU A 144 -6.57 14.15 -17.44
CA GLU A 144 -5.23 13.54 -17.48
C GLU A 144 -4.40 13.96 -16.25
N ARG A 145 -4.49 15.23 -15.82
CA ARG A 145 -3.78 15.72 -14.63
C ARG A 145 -4.16 14.92 -13.38
N LEU A 146 -5.46 14.69 -13.17
CA LEU A 146 -5.94 13.90 -12.03
C LEU A 146 -5.43 12.45 -12.08
N LEU A 147 -5.46 11.82 -13.25
CA LEU A 147 -4.99 10.44 -13.43
C LEU A 147 -3.48 10.32 -13.18
N ARG A 148 -2.67 11.29 -13.62
CA ARG A 148 -1.23 11.35 -13.31
C ARG A 148 -0.98 11.45 -11.81
N CYS A 149 -1.71 12.31 -11.09
CA CYS A 149 -1.59 12.40 -9.64
C CYS A 149 -1.99 11.10 -8.94
N LYS A 150 -3.08 10.45 -9.37
CA LYS A 150 -3.52 9.16 -8.81
C LYS A 150 -2.47 8.06 -9.04
N LEU A 151 -1.94 7.94 -10.25
CA LEU A 151 -0.91 6.95 -10.57
C LEU A 151 0.39 7.21 -9.81
N ALA A 152 0.82 8.47 -9.72
CA ALA A 152 1.99 8.83 -8.93
C ALA A 152 1.81 8.52 -7.44
N GLY A 153 0.63 8.81 -6.88
CA GLY A 153 0.28 8.42 -5.51
C GLY A 153 0.26 6.90 -5.30
N LEU A 154 -0.26 6.15 -6.26
CA LEU A 154 -0.24 4.69 -6.23
C LEU A 154 1.19 4.14 -6.17
N HIS A 155 2.12 4.65 -6.98
CA HIS A 155 3.53 4.25 -6.87
C HIS A 155 4.13 4.53 -5.48
N ARG A 156 3.76 5.64 -4.85
CA ARG A 156 4.20 5.93 -3.46
C ARG A 156 3.60 4.96 -2.45
N LEU A 157 2.35 4.52 -2.64
CA LEU A 157 1.72 3.51 -1.79
C LEU A 157 2.43 2.15 -1.92
N LEU A 158 2.74 1.73 -3.14
CA LEU A 158 3.47 0.47 -3.38
C LEU A 158 4.86 0.47 -2.75
N ASP A 159 5.53 1.62 -2.77
CA ASP A 159 6.80 1.84 -2.09
C ASP A 159 6.66 1.82 -0.56
N LEU A 160 5.65 2.50 -0.02
CA LEU A 160 5.34 2.54 1.41
C LEU A 160 5.06 1.14 1.98
N HIS A 161 4.39 0.27 1.21
CA HIS A 161 4.15 -1.12 1.57
C HIS A 161 5.36 -2.05 1.31
N GLY A 162 6.44 -1.54 0.72
CA GLY A 162 7.64 -2.32 0.40
C GLY A 162 7.50 -3.23 -0.83
N TRP A 163 6.38 -3.19 -1.55
CA TRP A 163 6.12 -4.06 -2.70
C TRP A 163 6.88 -3.64 -3.96
N ALA A 164 7.35 -2.39 -4.00
CA ALA A 164 8.12 -1.85 -5.13
C ALA A 164 9.64 -2.09 -5.04
N ALA A 165 10.12 -2.81 -4.02
CA ALA A 165 11.54 -3.12 -3.86
C ALA A 165 12.08 -3.77 -5.15
N LEU A 166 13.26 -3.34 -5.62
CA LEU A 166 13.97 -3.92 -6.78
C LEU A 166 13.15 -4.08 -8.08
N GLY A 167 12.10 -3.28 -8.29
CA GLY A 167 11.28 -3.37 -9.49
C GLY A 167 10.21 -4.46 -9.45
N HIS A 168 9.86 -4.96 -8.26
CA HIS A 168 8.80 -5.97 -8.06
C HIS A 168 7.36 -5.51 -8.33
N ALA A 169 7.21 -4.30 -8.86
CA ALA A 169 5.92 -3.70 -9.14
C ALA A 169 5.91 -2.91 -10.45
N TYR A 170 4.96 -3.25 -11.32
CA TYR A 170 4.70 -2.53 -12.57
C TYR A 170 3.23 -2.08 -12.62
N VAL A 171 3.00 -0.82 -12.97
CA VAL A 171 1.66 -0.22 -12.96
C VAL A 171 1.46 0.60 -14.22
N THR A 172 0.31 0.42 -14.85
CA THR A 172 -0.12 1.23 -15.99
C THR A 172 -1.53 1.76 -15.81
N LEU A 173 -1.81 2.91 -16.42
CA LEU A 173 -3.13 3.53 -16.37
C LEU A 173 -3.57 4.05 -17.74
N ARG A 174 -4.72 3.60 -18.22
CA ARG A 174 -5.35 4.09 -19.44
C ARG A 174 -5.93 5.50 -19.23
N VAL A 175 -5.45 6.46 -20.03
CA VAL A 175 -5.91 7.85 -20.01
C VAL A 175 -7.14 8.01 -20.88
N ASN A 176 -7.02 7.59 -22.14
CA ASN A 176 -8.04 7.72 -23.17
C ASN A 176 -8.31 6.36 -23.81
N LYS A 177 -9.59 5.96 -23.86
CA LYS A 177 -10.02 4.69 -24.46
C LYS A 177 -9.93 4.73 -25.99
N GLU A 178 -10.32 5.83 -26.63
CA GLU A 178 -10.37 5.95 -28.09
C GLU A 178 -8.98 6.01 -28.72
N GLN A 179 -8.05 6.70 -28.05
CA GLN A 179 -6.68 6.87 -28.55
C GLN A 179 -5.73 5.75 -28.13
N GLY A 180 -6.16 4.83 -27.26
CA GLY A 180 -5.28 3.78 -26.74
C GLY A 180 -4.02 4.33 -26.04
N HIS A 181 -4.19 5.39 -25.24
CA HIS A 181 -3.09 6.06 -24.55
C HIS A 181 -2.99 5.63 -23.08
N PHE A 182 -1.78 5.32 -22.64
CA PHE A 182 -1.48 4.81 -21.30
C PHE A 182 -0.41 5.65 -20.62
N LEU A 183 -0.47 5.77 -19.29
CA LEU A 183 0.57 6.34 -18.45
C LEU A 183 1.40 5.22 -17.86
N VAL A 184 2.71 5.40 -17.94
CA VAL A 184 3.72 4.48 -17.43
C VAL A 184 4.81 5.26 -16.69
N ARG A 185 5.42 4.60 -15.71
CA ARG A 185 6.62 5.09 -15.04
C ARG A 185 7.83 4.88 -15.97
N PRO A 186 8.72 5.88 -16.13
CA PRO A 186 9.98 5.68 -16.83
C PRO A 186 10.83 4.57 -16.19
N GLN A 187 11.56 3.84 -17.02
CA GLN A 187 12.51 2.83 -16.55
C GLN A 187 13.60 3.47 -15.68
N GLY A 188 14.00 2.80 -14.60
CA GLY A 188 15.00 3.28 -13.65
C GLY A 188 14.51 4.32 -12.63
N LEU A 189 13.28 4.85 -12.78
CA LEU A 189 12.71 5.73 -11.76
C LEU A 189 12.16 4.89 -10.60
N ALA A 190 12.68 5.13 -9.39
CA ALA A 190 12.19 4.49 -8.17
C ALA A 190 10.75 4.91 -7.84
N CYS A 191 9.91 3.98 -7.38
CA CYS A 191 8.52 4.22 -6.99
C CYS A 191 8.41 5.35 -5.93
N ALA A 192 9.32 5.36 -4.96
CA ALA A 192 9.49 6.43 -3.95
C ALA A 192 9.63 7.85 -4.51
N ARG A 193 10.02 8.02 -5.79
CA ARG A 193 10.32 9.32 -6.41
C ARG A 193 9.39 9.66 -7.56
N VAL A 194 8.37 8.84 -7.82
CA VAL A 194 7.42 9.11 -8.90
C VAL A 194 6.61 10.36 -8.58
N THR A 195 6.48 11.25 -9.56
CA THR A 195 5.64 12.45 -9.53
C THR A 195 4.71 12.46 -10.75
N ALA A 196 3.66 13.28 -10.71
CA ALA A 196 2.69 13.37 -11.79
C ALA A 196 3.30 13.86 -13.11
N ALA A 197 4.30 14.76 -13.05
CA ALA A 197 5.03 15.19 -14.23
C ALA A 197 5.96 14.09 -14.76
N ALA A 198 6.61 13.31 -13.90
CA ALA A 198 7.59 12.29 -14.32
C ALA A 198 6.98 11.16 -15.17
N LEU A 199 5.67 10.92 -15.06
CA LEU A 199 4.97 9.90 -15.83
C LEU A 199 5.00 10.19 -17.35
N VAL A 200 5.16 9.12 -18.13
CA VAL A 200 5.25 9.17 -19.58
C VAL A 200 3.97 8.61 -20.19
N LYS A 201 3.50 9.25 -21.27
CA LYS A 201 2.35 8.79 -22.03
C LYS A 201 2.81 7.97 -23.23
N VAL A 202 2.31 6.74 -23.36
CA VAL A 202 2.64 5.79 -24.42
C VAL A 202 1.39 5.33 -25.18
N ASN A 203 1.56 4.87 -26.41
CA ASN A 203 0.52 4.19 -27.19
C ASN A 203 0.44 2.70 -26.83
N ILE A 204 -0.50 1.95 -27.43
CA ILE A 204 -0.67 0.50 -27.19
C ILE A 204 0.56 -0.34 -27.57
N VAL A 205 1.44 0.18 -28.45
CA VAL A 205 2.68 -0.48 -28.87
C VAL A 205 3.84 -0.18 -27.91
N GLY A 206 3.66 0.76 -26.96
CA GLY A 206 4.66 1.16 -25.97
C GLY A 206 5.53 2.34 -26.40
N GLU A 207 5.23 2.99 -27.52
CA GLU A 207 5.97 4.16 -27.98
C GLU A 207 5.51 5.44 -27.27
N VAL A 208 6.46 6.30 -26.94
CA VAL A 208 6.19 7.59 -26.28
C VAL A 208 5.48 8.54 -27.25
N VAL A 209 4.28 8.98 -26.86
CA VAL A 209 3.41 9.89 -27.62
C VAL A 209 3.71 11.36 -27.30
N ASP A 210 4.17 11.64 -26.08
CA ASP A 210 4.47 13.01 -25.66
C ASP A 210 5.76 13.53 -26.31
N ARG A 211 5.63 14.53 -27.20
CA ARG A 211 6.72 15.11 -27.99
C ARG A 211 7.85 15.67 -27.13
N GLN A 212 7.53 16.30 -25.99
CA GLN A 212 8.54 16.85 -25.08
C GLN A 212 9.31 15.72 -24.38
N ARG A 213 8.61 14.66 -23.97
CA ARG A 213 9.23 13.48 -23.33
C ARG A 213 10.05 12.64 -24.31
N ARG A 214 9.62 12.56 -25.57
CA ARG A 214 10.35 11.89 -26.66
C ARG A 214 11.72 12.52 -26.90
N GLN A 215 11.81 13.84 -26.83
CA GLN A 215 13.08 14.58 -26.95
C GLN A 215 14.01 14.33 -25.76
N ARG A 216 13.46 14.13 -24.56
CA ARG A 216 14.23 13.84 -23.33
C ARG A 216 14.68 12.39 -23.18
N ARG A 217 14.44 11.53 -24.19
CA ARG A 217 14.76 10.09 -24.20
C ARG A 217 14.41 9.40 -22.87
N CYS A 218 13.14 9.47 -22.45
CA CYS A 218 12.69 8.71 -21.27
C CYS A 218 12.43 7.25 -21.66
N PRO A 219 13.31 6.28 -21.30
CA PRO A 219 13.08 4.88 -21.65
C PRO A 219 11.87 4.33 -20.89
N VAL A 220 11.14 3.43 -21.55
CA VAL A 220 10.00 2.69 -21.00
C VAL A 220 10.33 1.21 -21.11
N ASP A 221 9.98 0.44 -20.08
CA ASP A 221 10.12 -1.01 -20.12
C ASP A 221 9.11 -1.61 -21.12
N SER A 222 9.61 -1.97 -22.31
CA SER A 222 8.78 -2.52 -23.39
C SER A 222 8.31 -3.95 -23.13
N VAL A 223 9.01 -4.70 -22.27
CA VAL A 223 8.69 -6.10 -22.00
C VAL A 223 7.51 -6.16 -21.03
N ASP A 224 7.62 -5.47 -19.90
CA ASP A 224 6.53 -5.40 -18.91
C ASP A 224 5.28 -4.72 -19.47
N PHE A 225 5.47 -3.69 -20.32
CA PHE A 225 4.35 -3.02 -20.96
C PHE A 225 3.57 -3.94 -21.92
N ARG A 226 4.25 -4.87 -22.61
CA ARG A 226 3.60 -5.78 -23.57
C ARG A 226 2.53 -6.64 -22.92
N LEU A 227 2.79 -7.13 -21.71
CA LEU A 227 1.83 -7.89 -20.91
C LEU A 227 0.57 -7.05 -20.62
N HIS A 228 0.76 -5.82 -20.15
CA HIS A 228 -0.34 -4.90 -19.85
C HIS A 228 -1.10 -4.48 -21.12
N ALA A 229 -0.39 -4.26 -22.23
CA ALA A 229 -0.99 -3.94 -23.53
C ALA A 229 -1.89 -5.08 -24.04
N ALA A 230 -1.47 -6.33 -23.89
CA ALA A 230 -2.28 -7.50 -24.27
C ALA A 230 -3.58 -7.57 -23.45
N ILE A 231 -3.51 -7.29 -22.14
CA ILE A 231 -4.69 -7.20 -21.26
C ILE A 231 -5.61 -6.07 -21.70
N TYR A 232 -5.06 -4.87 -21.95
CA TYR A 232 -5.86 -3.74 -22.38
C TYR A 232 -6.55 -3.95 -23.74
N ALA A 233 -5.91 -4.69 -24.64
CA ALA A 233 -6.51 -5.07 -25.92
C ALA A 233 -7.67 -6.06 -25.73
N ALA A 234 -7.52 -7.03 -24.81
CA ALA A 234 -8.56 -8.03 -24.52
C ALA A 234 -9.71 -7.47 -23.65
N ARG A 235 -9.41 -6.49 -22.79
CA ARG A 235 -10.34 -5.94 -21.78
C ARG A 235 -10.47 -4.42 -21.91
N PRO A 236 -11.36 -3.91 -22.78
CA PRO A 236 -11.59 -2.47 -22.95
C PRO A 236 -12.21 -1.75 -21.73
N ASP A 237 -12.81 -2.52 -20.81
CA ASP A 237 -13.36 -2.08 -19.54
C ASP A 237 -12.27 -1.71 -18.53
N VAL A 238 -11.12 -2.39 -18.58
CA VAL A 238 -10.01 -2.19 -17.65
C VAL A 238 -9.28 -0.87 -17.92
N ARG A 239 -9.04 -0.12 -16.85
CA ARG A 239 -8.34 1.17 -16.88
C ARG A 239 -6.98 1.10 -16.19
N CYS A 240 -6.89 0.45 -15.04
CA CYS A 240 -5.67 0.33 -14.26
C CYS A 240 -5.25 -1.14 -14.17
N VAL A 241 -3.96 -1.40 -14.33
CA VAL A 241 -3.38 -2.73 -14.13
C VAL A 241 -2.18 -2.58 -13.19
N ILE A 242 -2.18 -3.35 -12.10
CA ILE A 242 -1.10 -3.43 -11.12
C ILE A 242 -0.56 -4.84 -11.16
N HIS A 243 0.72 -5.01 -11.50
CA HIS A 243 1.42 -6.29 -11.50
C HIS A 243 2.41 -6.31 -10.34
N LEU A 244 2.30 -7.32 -9.48
CA LEU A 244 3.21 -7.58 -8.37
C LEU A 244 3.81 -8.98 -8.46
N HIS A 245 5.08 -9.07 -8.09
CA HIS A 245 5.82 -10.31 -7.92
C HIS A 245 6.62 -10.31 -6.61
N THR A 246 5.94 -9.96 -5.52
CA THR A 246 6.47 -10.10 -4.15
C THR A 246 6.72 -11.58 -3.82
N PRO A 247 7.56 -11.91 -2.82
CA PRO A 247 7.83 -13.31 -2.46
C PRO A 247 6.57 -14.13 -2.18
N ALA A 248 5.59 -13.54 -1.47
CA ALA A 248 4.33 -14.21 -1.16
C ALA A 248 3.47 -14.46 -2.41
N THR A 249 3.33 -13.46 -3.28
CA THR A 249 2.52 -13.57 -4.50
C THR A 249 3.15 -14.52 -5.52
N ALA A 250 4.48 -14.47 -5.68
CA ALA A 250 5.23 -15.41 -6.49
C ALA A 250 5.09 -16.84 -5.96
N ALA A 251 5.21 -17.04 -4.64
CA ALA A 251 5.04 -18.36 -4.02
C ALA A 251 3.64 -18.94 -4.28
N VAL A 252 2.57 -18.17 -4.03
CA VAL A 252 1.20 -18.62 -4.29
C VAL A 252 0.96 -18.88 -5.78
N SER A 253 1.51 -18.06 -6.67
CA SER A 253 1.40 -18.29 -8.13
C SER A 253 2.02 -19.61 -8.58
N ALA A 254 3.04 -20.11 -7.87
CA ALA A 254 3.68 -21.39 -8.14
C ALA A 254 2.96 -22.59 -7.51
N MET A 255 1.99 -22.37 -6.62
CA MET A 255 1.26 -23.45 -5.95
C MET A 255 0.19 -24.05 -6.88
N LYS A 256 0.07 -25.39 -6.85
CA LYS A 256 -1.00 -26.09 -7.60
C LYS A 256 -2.40 -25.64 -7.15
N CYS A 257 -2.57 -25.40 -5.85
CA CYS A 257 -3.82 -24.92 -5.26
C CYS A 257 -4.15 -23.45 -5.57
N GLY A 258 -3.21 -22.68 -6.11
CA GLY A 258 -3.40 -21.25 -6.36
C GLY A 258 -3.75 -20.47 -5.09
N LEU A 259 -4.49 -19.36 -5.24
CA LEU A 259 -5.02 -18.57 -4.14
C LEU A 259 -6.26 -19.24 -3.54
N LEU A 260 -6.13 -19.71 -2.30
CA LEU A 260 -7.20 -20.32 -1.53
C LEU A 260 -8.01 -19.27 -0.78
N ALA A 261 -9.31 -19.53 -0.61
CA ALA A 261 -10.19 -18.74 0.25
C ALA A 261 -10.00 -19.08 1.74
N ALA A 262 -8.74 -19.02 2.21
CA ALA A 262 -8.33 -19.40 3.57
C ALA A 262 -8.37 -18.25 4.57
N SER A 263 -8.67 -17.03 4.12
CA SER A 263 -8.72 -15.82 4.96
C SER A 263 -9.85 -14.88 4.53
N HIS A 264 -10.18 -13.93 5.40
CA HIS A 264 -11.14 -12.86 5.06
C HIS A 264 -10.62 -12.02 3.88
N ASP A 265 -9.33 -11.70 3.84
CA ASP A 265 -8.72 -10.99 2.71
C ASP A 265 -8.90 -11.75 1.38
N ALA A 266 -8.75 -13.08 1.40
CA ALA A 266 -8.94 -13.90 0.20
C ALA A 266 -10.39 -13.90 -0.31
N LEU A 267 -11.38 -13.64 0.56
CA LEU A 267 -12.79 -13.48 0.17
C LEU A 267 -13.10 -12.10 -0.43
N LEU A 268 -12.30 -11.08 -0.09
CA LEU A 268 -12.44 -9.72 -0.61
C LEU A 268 -11.81 -9.56 -2.00
N VAL A 269 -10.87 -10.44 -2.34
CA VAL A 269 -10.26 -10.50 -3.68
C VAL A 269 -11.31 -10.91 -4.71
N GLY A 270 -11.34 -10.18 -5.83
CA GLY A 270 -12.19 -10.51 -6.98
C GLY A 270 -11.92 -11.89 -7.59
N ASP A 271 -12.65 -12.19 -8.64
CA ASP A 271 -12.51 -13.45 -9.35
C ASP A 271 -11.13 -13.51 -10.03
N ALA A 272 -10.49 -14.67 -9.90
CA ALA A 272 -9.10 -14.88 -10.30
C ALA A 272 -9.02 -15.91 -11.41
N VAL A 273 -8.30 -15.57 -12.48
CA VAL A 273 -8.00 -16.47 -13.60
C VAL A 273 -6.52 -16.81 -13.61
N TYR A 274 -6.20 -18.04 -13.96
CA TYR A 274 -4.82 -18.56 -13.94
C TYR A 274 -4.31 -18.73 -15.37
N TYR A 275 -3.09 -18.27 -15.61
CA TYR A 275 -2.39 -18.45 -16.87
C TYR A 275 -1.01 -19.04 -16.63
N ASP A 276 -0.65 -20.00 -17.47
CA ASP A 276 0.68 -20.59 -17.44
C ASP A 276 1.65 -19.62 -18.12
N PHE A 277 2.62 -19.09 -17.36
CA PHE A 277 3.58 -18.12 -17.87
C PHE A 277 4.73 -18.84 -18.58
N ASN A 278 4.74 -18.77 -19.92
CA ASN A 278 5.77 -19.42 -20.75
C ASN A 278 6.92 -18.48 -21.14
N GLY A 279 7.05 -17.31 -20.49
CA GLY A 279 8.03 -16.28 -20.86
C GLY A 279 7.56 -15.32 -21.95
N GLU A 280 6.57 -15.72 -22.77
CA GLU A 280 5.87 -14.88 -23.72
C GLU A 280 4.35 -15.09 -23.56
N MET A 281 3.56 -14.00 -23.58
CA MET A 281 2.10 -14.11 -23.64
C MET A 281 1.70 -14.29 -25.11
N GLU A 282 1.52 -15.54 -25.54
CA GLU A 282 0.96 -15.86 -26.85
C GLU A 282 -0.51 -15.37 -26.96
N ASP A 283 -0.99 -15.17 -28.20
CA ASP A 283 -2.31 -14.59 -28.48
C ASP A 283 -3.49 -15.41 -27.93
N GLU A 284 -3.27 -16.71 -27.73
CA GLU A 284 -4.23 -17.65 -27.13
C GLU A 284 -4.31 -17.55 -25.60
N GLY A 285 -3.27 -17.01 -24.94
CA GLY A 285 -3.16 -16.88 -23.49
C GLY A 285 -3.71 -15.57 -22.92
N ARG A 286 -4.49 -14.80 -23.68
CA ARG A 286 -5.00 -13.50 -23.21
C ARG A 286 -6.17 -13.68 -22.23
N PRO A 287 -6.19 -12.92 -21.12
CA PRO A 287 -7.33 -12.88 -20.21
C PRO A 287 -8.55 -12.22 -20.85
N ARG A 288 -9.36 -13.04 -21.53
CA ARG A 288 -10.66 -12.65 -22.10
C ARG A 288 -11.80 -12.83 -21.10
N GLN A 289 -11.61 -13.69 -20.10
CA GLN A 289 -12.61 -13.95 -19.08
C GLN A 289 -12.81 -12.72 -18.18
N PRO A 290 -14.05 -12.43 -17.76
CA PRO A 290 -14.34 -11.36 -16.80
C PRO A 290 -13.80 -11.77 -15.43
N ALA A 291 -12.64 -11.22 -15.09
CA ALA A 291 -11.97 -11.41 -13.81
C ALA A 291 -11.29 -10.10 -13.41
N GLU A 292 -11.22 -9.83 -12.11
CA GLU A 292 -10.49 -8.71 -11.54
C GLU A 292 -9.03 -9.06 -11.23
N MET A 293 -8.71 -10.35 -11.11
CA MET A 293 -7.36 -10.83 -10.83
C MET A 293 -6.87 -11.80 -11.90
N VAL A 294 -5.60 -11.68 -12.26
CA VAL A 294 -4.90 -12.61 -13.14
C VAL A 294 -3.69 -13.15 -12.39
N VAL A 295 -3.59 -14.46 -12.23
CA VAL A 295 -2.45 -15.13 -11.62
C VAL A 295 -1.60 -15.72 -12.74
N LEU A 296 -0.36 -15.25 -12.86
CA LEU A 296 0.63 -15.81 -13.77
C LEU A 296 1.42 -16.87 -13.02
N ARG A 297 1.23 -18.14 -13.37
CA ARG A 297 1.90 -19.24 -12.69
C ARG A 297 3.40 -19.06 -12.73
N ASN A 298 4.06 -19.30 -11.61
CA ASN A 298 5.51 -19.17 -11.45
C ASN A 298 6.07 -17.75 -11.68
N HIS A 299 5.23 -16.71 -11.62
CA HIS A 299 5.65 -15.33 -11.84
C HIS A 299 5.10 -14.39 -10.75
N GLY A 300 3.78 -14.23 -10.67
CA GLY A 300 3.16 -13.23 -9.82
C GLY A 300 1.67 -13.05 -10.08
N ILE A 301 1.14 -11.91 -9.66
CA ILE A 301 -0.29 -11.59 -9.76
C ILE A 301 -0.52 -10.21 -10.35
N LEU A 302 -1.60 -10.07 -11.11
CA LEU A 302 -2.08 -8.81 -11.66
C LEU A 302 -3.47 -8.51 -11.16
N ALA A 303 -3.66 -7.29 -10.65
CA ALA A 303 -4.97 -6.74 -10.34
C ALA A 303 -5.43 -5.80 -11.45
N LEU A 304 -6.65 -6.04 -11.93
CA LEU A 304 -7.35 -5.27 -12.93
C LEU A 304 -8.43 -4.41 -12.26
N GLY A 305 -8.61 -3.19 -12.72
CA GLY A 305 -9.69 -2.32 -12.25
C GLY A 305 -10.15 -1.31 -13.28
N ALA A 306 -11.44 -0.98 -13.26
CA ALA A 306 -12.01 0.14 -14.03
C ALA A 306 -11.54 1.49 -13.47
N THR A 307 -11.09 1.51 -12.20
CA THR A 307 -10.47 2.65 -11.54
C THR A 307 -9.12 2.28 -10.90
N VAL A 308 -8.34 3.30 -10.52
CA VAL A 308 -7.04 3.10 -9.84
C VAL A 308 -7.28 2.53 -8.45
N GLU A 309 -8.33 3.03 -7.79
CA GLU A 309 -8.75 2.67 -6.45
C GLU A 309 -9.18 1.19 -6.36
N GLU A 310 -9.97 0.73 -7.33
CA GLU A 310 -10.40 -0.66 -7.43
C GLU A 310 -9.22 -1.62 -7.65
N ALA A 311 -8.32 -1.29 -8.59
CA ALA A 311 -7.12 -2.12 -8.81
C ALA A 311 -6.25 -2.19 -7.54
N PHE A 312 -6.10 -1.08 -6.83
CA PHE A 312 -5.35 -1.05 -5.57
C PHE A 312 -6.06 -1.83 -4.45
N TYR A 313 -7.38 -1.74 -4.35
CA TYR A 313 -8.16 -2.52 -3.40
C TYR A 313 -7.94 -4.02 -3.62
N ASN A 314 -8.04 -4.48 -4.87
CA ASN A 314 -7.87 -5.88 -5.22
C ASN A 314 -6.44 -6.37 -4.94
N ILE A 315 -5.41 -5.61 -5.34
CA ILE A 315 -4.02 -6.03 -5.12
C ILE A 315 -3.64 -6.03 -3.64
N PHE A 316 -4.19 -5.10 -2.85
CA PHE A 316 -3.92 -5.01 -1.41
C PHE A 316 -4.38 -6.26 -0.67
N HIS A 317 -5.63 -6.68 -0.89
CA HIS A 317 -6.17 -7.87 -0.27
C HIS A 317 -5.56 -9.15 -0.85
N ALA A 318 -5.21 -9.15 -2.15
CA ALA A 318 -4.54 -10.30 -2.76
C ALA A 318 -3.14 -10.53 -2.17
N GLN A 319 -2.37 -9.46 -1.96
CA GLN A 319 -1.07 -9.54 -1.28
C GLN A 319 -1.23 -10.11 0.13
N ALA A 320 -2.13 -9.55 0.95
CA ALA A 320 -2.36 -10.00 2.32
C ALA A 320 -2.83 -11.47 2.36
N ALA A 321 -3.74 -11.86 1.46
CA ALA A 321 -4.20 -13.24 1.33
C ALA A 321 -3.04 -14.20 0.97
N CYS A 322 -2.14 -13.79 0.09
CA CYS A 322 -0.96 -14.58 -0.25
C CYS A 322 -0.01 -14.75 0.96
N GLU A 323 0.23 -13.68 1.71
CA GLU A 323 1.07 -13.72 2.91
C GLU A 323 0.49 -14.67 3.98
N ILE A 324 -0.81 -14.59 4.23
CA ILE A 324 -1.51 -15.48 5.16
C ILE A 324 -1.40 -16.93 4.69
N GLN A 325 -1.67 -17.20 3.41
CA GLN A 325 -1.62 -18.56 2.86
C GLN A 325 -0.22 -19.17 2.95
N VAL A 326 0.82 -18.41 2.63
CA VAL A 326 2.21 -18.87 2.72
C VAL A 326 2.63 -19.16 4.17
N ALA A 327 2.11 -18.41 5.14
CA ALA A 327 2.35 -18.70 6.56
C ALA A 327 1.53 -19.89 7.08
N ALA A 328 0.30 -20.05 6.60
CA ALA A 328 -0.63 -21.08 7.06
C ALA A 328 -0.30 -22.47 6.52
N LEU A 329 0.06 -22.59 5.24
CA LEU A 329 0.28 -23.88 4.58
C LEU A 329 1.36 -24.76 5.26
N PRO A 330 2.57 -24.25 5.57
CA PRO A 330 3.58 -25.04 6.27
C PRO A 330 3.14 -25.43 7.68
N SER A 331 2.46 -24.50 8.39
CA SER A 331 2.00 -24.72 9.77
C SER A 331 0.89 -25.77 9.85
N ALA A 332 0.02 -25.84 8.84
CA ALA A 332 -1.04 -26.83 8.72
C ALA A 332 -0.54 -28.17 8.15
N GLY A 333 0.68 -28.25 7.61
CA GLY A 333 1.21 -29.45 6.97
C GLY A 333 0.61 -29.74 5.58
N GLY A 334 0.09 -28.72 4.90
CA GLY A 334 -0.47 -28.84 3.55
C GLY A 334 -1.82 -28.14 3.37
N ALA A 335 -2.26 -28.05 2.11
CA ALA A 335 -3.52 -27.38 1.74
C ALA A 335 -4.76 -28.15 2.22
N ASP A 336 -4.68 -29.48 2.27
CA ASP A 336 -5.80 -30.35 2.66
C ASP A 336 -6.19 -30.20 4.15
N ASN A 337 -5.28 -29.63 4.96
CA ASN A 337 -5.50 -29.37 6.39
C ASN A 337 -5.98 -27.94 6.67
N LEU A 338 -6.18 -27.11 5.64
CA LEU A 338 -6.72 -25.76 5.79
C LEU A 338 -8.24 -25.75 5.70
N ILE A 339 -8.87 -24.96 6.56
CA ILE A 339 -10.29 -24.64 6.43
C ILE A 339 -10.42 -23.60 5.32
N VAL A 340 -10.89 -24.03 4.15
CA VAL A 340 -11.16 -23.16 3.01
C VAL A 340 -12.63 -22.79 3.00
N LEU A 341 -12.91 -21.49 2.88
CA LEU A 341 -14.27 -20.97 2.84
C LEU A 341 -14.84 -21.07 1.42
N GLU A 342 -16.12 -21.41 1.33
CA GLU A 342 -16.85 -21.35 0.06
C GLU A 342 -17.03 -19.88 -0.36
N ARG A 343 -16.31 -19.46 -1.41
CA ARG A 343 -16.37 -18.09 -1.91
C ARG A 343 -17.80 -17.64 -2.19
N GLU A 344 -18.60 -18.45 -2.88
CA GLU A 344 -19.98 -18.07 -3.23
C GLU A 344 -20.87 -17.80 -2.02
N ARG A 345 -20.63 -18.49 -0.90
CA ARG A 345 -21.43 -18.38 0.32
C ARG A 345 -21.00 -17.22 1.21
N PHE A 346 -19.70 -16.93 1.24
CA PHE A 346 -19.10 -15.99 2.18
C PHE A 346 -18.54 -14.73 1.53
N ARG A 347 -18.63 -14.57 0.20
CA ARG A 347 -18.26 -13.33 -0.48
C ARG A 347 -19.12 -12.20 0.11
N PRO A 348 -18.51 -11.16 0.69
CA PRO A 348 -19.28 -10.01 1.11
C PRO A 348 -19.98 -9.48 -0.14
N GLN A 349 -21.30 -9.28 -0.07
CA GLN A 349 -22.07 -8.69 -1.16
C GLN A 349 -21.32 -7.44 -1.63
N GLN A 350 -21.05 -7.35 -2.94
CA GLN A 350 -20.54 -6.11 -3.53
C GLN A 350 -21.49 -5.00 -3.08
N ALA A 351 -21.04 -4.18 -2.14
CA ALA A 351 -21.74 -2.97 -1.78
C ALA A 351 -21.79 -2.17 -3.07
N GLY A 352 -23.00 -2.02 -3.63
CA GLY A 352 -23.24 -1.29 -4.86
C GLY A 352 -22.43 0.00 -4.86
N ALA A 353 -21.84 0.31 -6.02
CA ALA A 353 -21.01 1.47 -6.26
C ALA A 353 -21.36 2.67 -5.35
N GLY A 354 -20.49 2.96 -4.38
CA GLY A 354 -20.40 4.29 -3.80
C GLY A 354 -20.59 4.47 -2.29
N ARG A 355 -20.64 3.45 -1.44
CA ARG A 355 -20.74 3.69 0.01
C ARG A 355 -20.04 2.61 0.83
N TRP A 356 -19.28 3.04 1.83
CA TRP A 356 -18.67 2.29 2.94
C TRP A 356 -17.23 1.81 2.80
N ALA A 357 -16.29 2.73 3.03
CA ALA A 357 -15.15 2.43 3.88
C ALA A 357 -15.58 2.67 5.33
N GLY A 358 -15.56 1.61 6.15
CA GLY A 358 -15.70 1.70 7.61
C GLY A 358 -17.08 1.34 8.17
N THR A 359 -17.36 0.04 8.33
CA THR A 359 -17.89 -0.60 9.55
C THR A 359 -18.03 -2.09 9.27
N THR A 360 -16.97 -2.86 9.49
CA THR A 360 -16.94 -4.32 9.28
C THR A 360 -17.48 -5.12 10.47
N PHE A 361 -18.33 -4.52 11.32
CA PHE A 361 -18.95 -5.23 12.44
C PHE A 361 -20.45 -5.31 12.23
N ALA A 362 -20.91 -6.49 11.80
CA ALA A 362 -22.29 -6.88 12.01
C ALA A 362 -22.60 -6.87 13.52
N PRO A 363 -23.87 -6.69 13.94
CA PRO A 363 -24.23 -6.75 15.35
C PRO A 363 -23.87 -8.13 15.91
N CYS A 364 -22.98 -8.15 16.91
CA CYS A 364 -22.61 -9.36 17.63
C CYS A 364 -23.87 -9.96 18.27
N ARG A 365 -24.37 -11.08 17.74
CA ARG A 365 -25.44 -11.83 18.38
C ARG A 365 -24.87 -12.42 19.67
N ARG A 366 -25.38 -11.99 20.83
CA ARG A 366 -25.06 -12.63 22.12
C ARG A 366 -25.40 -14.12 22.03
N ALA A 367 -24.40 -14.96 22.24
CA ALA A 367 -24.64 -16.36 22.58
C ALA A 367 -25.53 -16.40 23.83
N GLY A 368 -26.65 -17.12 23.73
CA GLY A 368 -27.64 -17.21 24.81
C GLY A 368 -27.00 -17.68 26.10
N SER A 369 -27.15 -16.87 27.15
CA SER A 369 -26.95 -17.30 28.53
C SER A 369 -27.87 -18.47 28.82
N GLY A 370 -27.29 -19.59 29.27
CA GLY A 370 -28.04 -20.77 29.69
C GLY A 370 -29.14 -20.40 30.69
N SER A 371 -30.37 -20.67 30.32
CA SER A 371 -31.52 -20.64 31.22
C SER A 371 -31.45 -21.87 32.13
N THR A 372 -31.15 -21.63 33.40
CA THR A 372 -31.51 -22.53 34.49
C THR A 372 -33.03 -22.53 34.64
N SER A 373 -33.69 -23.67 34.44
CA SER A 373 -35.06 -23.89 34.95
C SER A 373 -35.28 -25.35 35.34
N SER A 374 -35.31 -25.56 36.65
CA SER A 374 -36.22 -26.44 37.40
C SER A 374 -36.68 -27.76 36.78
N ARG A 375 -36.25 -28.88 37.41
CA ARG A 375 -36.96 -30.16 37.41
C ARG A 375 -38.38 -30.00 37.98
N PRO A 376 -39.38 -30.71 37.45
CA PRO A 376 -40.58 -31.06 38.21
C PRO A 376 -40.51 -32.51 38.74
N SER A 377 -40.96 -32.64 39.99
CA SER A 377 -41.42 -33.83 40.76
C SER A 377 -40.63 -35.14 40.65
#